data_AF-A0A947KP17-F1
#
_entry.id   AF-A0A947KP17-F1
#
_cell.length_a   1.000
_cell.length_b   1.000
_cell.length_c   1.000
_cell.angle_alpha   90.00
_cell.angle_beta   90.00
_cell.angle_gamma   90.00
#
_symmetry.space_group_name_H-M   'P 1'
#
loop_
_entity.id
_entity.type
_entity.pdbx_description
1 polymer ?
#
loop_
_entity_poly.entity_id
_entity_poly.type
_entity_poly.pdbx_seq_one_letter_code
_entity_poly.pdbx_strand_id
1 'polypeptide(L)' 'MEIKAVSQLTDEHRAQVINYLQATGFKLGLLVNFGHYPKLEWERLANTREKR' A
#
# COMPACT_ATOMS: atom_id res chain seq x y z
N MET A 1 -3.61 6.09 2.35
CA MET A 1 -4.40 4.84 2.43
C MET A 1 -4.87 4.55 1.02
N GLU A 2 -4.80 3.30 0.58
CA GLU A 2 -5.16 2.82 -0.75
C GLU A 2 -6.05 1.58 -0.61
N ILE A 3 -7.14 1.51 -1.39
CA ILE A 3 -8.13 0.43 -1.30
C ILE A 3 -8.29 -0.23 -2.67
N LYS A 4 -8.32 -1.56 -2.71
CA LYS A 4 -8.58 -2.37 -3.90
C LYS A 4 -9.68 -3.40 -3.64
N ALA A 5 -10.27 -3.90 -4.73
CA ALA A 5 -11.23 -4.99 -4.74
C ALA A 5 -10.87 -5.97 -5.87
N VAL A 6 -9.69 -6.60 -5.75
CA VAL A 6 -9.09 -7.49 -6.76
C VAL A 6 -8.80 -8.86 -6.15
N SER A 7 -8.61 -9.89 -6.97
CA SER A 7 -8.29 -11.24 -6.47
C SER A 7 -6.97 -11.31 -5.69
N GLN A 8 -5.98 -10.51 -6.10
CA GLN A 8 -4.65 -10.46 -5.48
C GLN A 8 -4.00 -9.09 -5.69
N LEU A 9 -3.22 -8.63 -4.71
CA LEU A 9 -2.36 -7.46 -4.84
C LEU A 9 -1.13 -7.73 -5.71
N THR A 10 -0.86 -6.83 -6.66
CA THR A 10 0.34 -6.83 -7.49
C THR A 10 1.34 -5.76 -7.04
N ASP A 11 2.54 -5.80 -7.61
CA ASP A 11 3.61 -4.86 -7.27
C ASP A 11 3.30 -3.44 -7.73
N GLU A 12 2.49 -3.26 -8.77
CA GLU A 12 1.99 -1.95 -9.20
C GLU A 12 1.15 -1.28 -8.10
N HIS A 13 0.34 -2.05 -7.36
CA HIS A 13 -0.44 -1.52 -6.24
C HIS A 13 0.45 -1.05 -5.10
N ARG A 14 1.54 -1.79 -4.81
CA ARG A 14 2.53 -1.40 -3.80
C ARG A 14 3.30 -0.15 -4.22
N ALA A 15 3.72 -0.10 -5.50
CA ALA A 15 4.40 1.03 -6.08
C ALA A 15 3.55 2.31 -6.00
N GLN A 16 2.24 2.22 -6.25
CA GLN A 16 1.30 3.33 -6.11
C GLN A 16 1.34 3.93 -4.70
N VAL A 17 1.27 3.09 -3.66
CA VAL A 17 1.34 3.56 -2.26
C VAL A 17 2.70 4.16 -1.93
N ILE A 18 3.80 3.53 -2.36
CA ILE A 18 5.16 4.03 -2.14
C ILE A 18 5.34 5.41 -2.78
N ASN A 19 4.84 5.60 -4.01
CA ASN A 19 4.90 6.89 -4.70
C ASN A 19 4.14 7.98 -3.93
N TYR A 20 2.96 7.66 -3.39
CA TYR A 20 2.24 8.60 -2.52
C TYR A 20 3.02 8.92 -1.26
N LEU A 21 3.61 7.93 -0.57
CA LEU A 21 4.42 8.18 0.61
C LEU A 21 5.63 9.08 0.32
N GLN A 22 6.27 8.91 -0.84
CA GLN A 22 7.38 9.76 -1.27
C GLN A 22 6.93 11.18 -1.60
N ALA A 23 5.79 11.33 -2.30
CA ALA A 23 5.26 12.63 -2.69
C ALA A 23 4.73 13.45 -1.52
N THR A 24 4.12 12.80 -0.52
CA THR A 24 3.52 13.49 0.63
C THR A 24 4.45 13.59 1.83
N GLY A 25 5.57 12.87 1.85
CA GLY A 25 6.46 12.78 3.01
C GLY A 25 5.87 11.97 4.19
N PHE A 26 4.79 11.21 3.97
CA PHE A 26 4.24 10.34 5.02
C PHE A 26 5.14 9.12 5.24
N LYS A 27 5.20 8.70 6.51
CA LYS A 27 6.05 7.58 6.95
C LYS A 27 5.41 6.21 6.71
N LEU A 28 4.09 6.15 6.63
CA LEU A 28 3.33 4.90 6.63
C LEU A 28 2.13 4.97 5.69
N GLY A 29 1.99 3.94 4.85
CA GLY A 29 0.84 3.70 4.00
C GLY A 29 0.13 2.40 4.36
N LEU A 30 -1.18 2.39 4.18
CA LEU A 30 -2.02 1.19 4.24
C LEU A 30 -2.52 0.86 2.85
N LEU A 31 -2.32 -0.38 2.43
CA LEU A 31 -2.89 -0.97 1.22
C LEU A 31 -3.86 -2.07 1.65
N VAL A 32 -5.14 -1.93 1.32
CA VAL A 32 -6.19 -2.87 1.75
C VAL A 32 -6.91 -3.42 0.54
N ASN A 33 -7.01 -4.75 0.42
CA ASN A 33 -7.68 -5.44 -0.66
C ASN A 33 -8.89 -6.23 -0.13
N PHE A 34 -10.10 -5.77 -0.47
CA PHE A 34 -11.37 -6.40 -0.11
C PHE A 34 -11.83 -7.47 -1.12
N GLY A 35 -11.14 -7.63 -2.25
CA GLY A 35 -11.47 -8.64 -3.26
C GLY A 35 -10.78 -9.98 -3.03
N HIS A 36 -9.86 -10.06 -2.05
CA HIS A 36 -9.19 -11.29 -1.70
C HIS A 36 -10.13 -12.24 -0.93
N TYR A 37 -10.08 -13.52 -1.27
CA TYR A 37 -10.81 -14.59 -0.59
C TYR A 37 -9.81 -15.62 -0.07
N PRO A 38 -9.98 -16.18 1.14
CA PRO A 38 -11.17 -16.11 2.01
C PRO A 38 -11.20 -14.96 3.02
N LYS A 39 -10.16 -14.14 3.07
CA LYS A 39 -9.99 -13.11 4.11
C LYS A 39 -9.56 -11.79 3.49
N LEU A 40 -9.68 -10.72 4.27
CA LEU A 40 -9.10 -9.43 3.94
C LEU A 40 -7.58 -9.55 3.77
N GLU A 41 -7.07 -9.13 2.61
CA GLU A 41 -5.65 -8.98 2.36
C GLU A 41 -5.27 -7.51 2.61
N TRP A 42 -4.19 -7.25 3.34
CA TRP A 42 -3.73 -5.89 3.61
C TRP A 42 -2.25 -5.84 3.94
N GLU A 43 -1.62 -4.70 3.65
CA GLU A 43 -0.20 -4.45 3.87
C GLU A 43 0.06 -3.07 4.49
N ARG A 44 1.15 -2.99 5.27
CA ARG A 44 1.72 -1.75 5.77
C ARG A 44 3.02 -1.46 5.05
N LEU A 45 3.07 -0.33 4.35
CA LEU A 45 4.25 0.09 3.60
C LEU A 45 4.90 1.26 4.32
N ALA A 46 6.15 1.07 4.75
CA ALA A 46 6.92 2.10 5.44
C ALA A 46 7.78 2.87 4.43
N ASN A 47 7.81 4.20 4.56
CA ASN A 47 8.71 5.03 3.78
C ASN A 47 10.12 5.00 4.41
N THR A 48 11.01 4.19 3.85
CA THR A 48 12.38 4.01 4.35
C THR A 48 13.37 5.07 3.86
N ARG A 49 12.94 5.96 2.95
CA ARG A 49 13.75 7.07 2.43
C ARG A 49 13.74 8.31 3.32
N GLU A 50 13.17 8.20 4.52
CA GLU A 50 13.16 9.29 5.47
C GLU A 50 14.62 9.63 5.84
N LYS A 51 15.11 10.75 5.29
CA LYS A 51 16.37 11.35 5.70
C LYS A 51 16.22 11.71 7.18
N ARG A 52 16.92 10.97 8.05
CA ARG A 52 17.22 11.45 9.41
C ARG A 52 18.10 12.69 9.33
#